data_AF-A0A2N0WVL2-F1
#
_entry.id   AF-A0A2N0WVL2-F1
#
_cell.length_a   1.000
_cell.length_b   1.000
_cell.length_c   1.000
_cell.angle_alpha   90.00
_cell.angle_beta   90.00
_cell.angle_gamma   90.00
#
_symmetry.space_group_name_H-M   'P 1'
#
loop_
_entity.id
_entity.type
_entity.pdbx_description
1 polymer ?
#
loop_
_entity_poly.entity_id
_entity_poly.type
_entity_poly.pdbx_seq_one_letter_code
_entity_poly.pdbx_strand_id
1 'polypeptide(L)'
;MSNYFYAYHGPANKIEFDYSLGYGTSQKYKQGKVNIGDFVFIIQKRKKNVNYELCGLFKITDCYYDVDSSLPYRMKLADFSKLPKFIPLEHDALDSKLPQIVGDHRLSNFQNHFCRQGLSFQNVLSQDVVNILNLVIDDHSPSIDEIEIDFNDKVKASLELSQSDREKRLKNSPSKAEKIIVKTAVYKRNPDVVAQVLIRANGRCELCENEAPFIRRKDKTPFLEVHHKVFLCNGGDDTVNNAIAICPNCHREQHFG
;
A
#
# COMPACT_ATOMS: atom_id res chain seq x y z
N MET A 1 19.62 -8.52 -8.17
CA MET A 1 18.73 -7.94 -7.14
C MET A 1 18.73 -6.45 -7.34
N SER A 2 17.55 -5.81 -7.27
CA SER A 2 17.45 -4.35 -7.32
C SER A 2 17.96 -3.75 -6.02
N ASN A 3 18.71 -2.66 -6.11
CA ASN A 3 19.14 -1.89 -4.95
C ASN A 3 18.06 -0.90 -4.53
N TYR A 4 18.08 -0.53 -3.26
CA TYR A 4 17.22 0.50 -2.70
C TYR A 4 18.06 1.69 -2.27
N PHE A 5 17.66 2.87 -2.69
CA PHE A 5 18.30 4.13 -2.36
C PHE A 5 17.30 5.04 -1.64
N TYR A 6 17.84 6.13 -1.15
CA TYR A 6 17.07 7.24 -0.64
C TYR A 6 17.47 8.54 -1.36
N ALA A 7 16.52 9.46 -1.51
CA ALA A 7 16.76 10.81 -2.00
C ALA A 7 16.01 11.88 -1.19
N TYR A 8 16.71 12.96 -0.84
CA TYR A 8 16.17 14.06 -0.05
C TYR A 8 15.70 15.22 -0.94
N HIS A 9 14.44 15.61 -0.83
CA HIS A 9 13.90 16.86 -1.38
C HIS A 9 13.85 17.92 -0.27
N GLY A 10 14.99 18.61 -0.08
CA GLY A 10 15.21 19.50 1.06
C GLY A 10 14.42 20.83 1.01
N PRO A 11 14.50 21.64 2.08
CA PRO A 11 13.69 22.85 2.28
C PRO A 11 14.03 24.03 1.37
N ALA A 12 15.12 23.94 0.60
CA ALA A 12 15.44 24.92 -0.44
C ALA A 12 14.46 24.82 -1.62
N ASN A 13 13.77 23.69 -1.78
CA ASN A 13 12.77 23.50 -2.80
C ASN A 13 11.49 24.26 -2.43
N LYS A 14 11.02 25.12 -3.33
CA LYS A 14 9.82 25.94 -3.15
C LYS A 14 8.53 25.22 -3.52
N ILE A 15 8.65 24.12 -4.27
CA ILE A 15 7.54 23.31 -4.75
C ILE A 15 7.59 21.92 -4.13
N GLU A 16 6.42 21.31 -4.07
CA GLU A 16 6.24 19.91 -3.69
C GLU A 16 6.97 18.99 -4.68
N PHE A 17 7.42 17.84 -4.19
CA PHE A 17 8.07 16.87 -5.07
C PHE A 17 7.08 16.34 -6.11
N ASP A 18 7.45 16.48 -7.39
CA ASP A 18 6.68 15.95 -8.52
C ASP A 18 7.52 14.88 -9.23
N TYR A 19 7.13 13.61 -9.04
CA TYR A 19 7.86 12.48 -9.61
C TYR A 19 7.77 12.39 -11.13
N SER A 20 6.78 13.05 -11.75
CA SER A 20 6.63 13.06 -13.22
C SER A 20 7.80 13.77 -13.91
N LEU A 21 8.46 14.69 -13.20
CA LEU A 21 9.67 15.39 -13.62
C LEU A 21 10.95 14.61 -13.31
N GLY A 22 10.83 13.44 -12.68
CA GLY A 22 11.96 12.63 -12.19
C GLY A 22 12.71 13.28 -11.03
N TYR A 23 13.84 12.69 -10.64
CA TYR A 23 14.75 13.25 -9.63
C TYR A 23 16.08 13.63 -10.25
N GLY A 24 16.52 14.87 -10.03
CA GLY A 24 17.78 15.41 -10.57
C GLY A 24 18.89 15.48 -9.52
N THR A 25 20.14 15.32 -9.97
CA THR A 25 21.33 15.60 -9.15
C THR A 25 22.31 16.51 -9.91
N SER A 26 23.11 17.27 -9.18
CA SER A 26 24.16 18.11 -9.78
C SER A 26 25.45 17.33 -10.14
N GLN A 27 25.58 16.07 -9.72
CA GLN A 27 26.84 15.33 -9.77
C GLN A 27 26.66 14.01 -10.53
N LYS A 28 27.35 13.88 -11.69
CA LYS A 28 27.29 12.71 -12.57
C LYS A 28 27.42 11.38 -11.84
N TYR A 29 28.35 11.30 -10.89
CA TYR A 29 28.63 10.04 -10.20
C TYR A 29 27.43 9.54 -9.37
N LYS A 30 26.50 10.41 -8.94
CA LYS A 30 25.30 9.98 -8.19
C LYS A 30 24.32 9.24 -9.09
N GLN A 31 24.10 9.74 -10.31
CA GLN A 31 23.34 9.03 -11.33
C GLN A 31 24.06 7.73 -11.74
N GLY A 32 25.40 7.76 -11.83
CA GLY A 32 26.20 6.56 -12.13
C GLY A 32 26.20 5.47 -11.05
N LYS A 33 25.65 5.73 -9.86
CA LYS A 33 25.51 4.74 -8.77
C LYS A 33 24.25 3.88 -8.88
N VAL A 34 23.28 4.30 -9.67
CA VAL A 34 22.00 3.62 -9.80
C VAL A 34 21.89 2.89 -11.12
N ASN A 35 21.10 1.82 -11.15
CA ASN A 35 20.75 1.09 -12.35
C ASN A 35 19.26 1.23 -12.65
N ILE A 36 18.89 1.07 -13.92
CA ILE A 36 17.48 0.90 -14.31
C ILE A 36 16.94 -0.34 -13.58
N GLY A 37 15.80 -0.17 -12.92
CA GLY A 37 15.19 -1.20 -12.08
C GLY A 37 15.54 -1.14 -10.60
N ASP A 38 16.45 -0.26 -10.19
CA ASP A 38 16.65 0.09 -8.78
C ASP A 38 15.48 0.94 -8.26
N PHE A 39 15.35 0.99 -6.94
CA PHE A 39 14.29 1.70 -6.25
C PHE A 39 14.82 2.86 -5.41
N VAL A 40 14.00 3.88 -5.21
CA VAL A 40 14.32 5.02 -4.36
C VAL A 40 13.13 5.43 -3.50
N PHE A 41 13.38 5.55 -2.20
CA PHE A 41 12.49 6.26 -1.28
C PHE A 41 12.78 7.75 -1.36
N ILE A 42 11.75 8.58 -1.54
CA ILE A 42 11.92 10.03 -1.61
C ILE A 42 11.28 10.64 -0.36
N ILE A 43 12.08 11.35 0.44
CA ILE A 43 11.60 12.09 1.61
C ILE A 43 11.79 13.57 1.33
N GLN A 44 10.79 14.37 1.65
CA GLN A 44 10.84 15.82 1.54
C GLN A 44 10.75 16.50 2.90
N LYS A 45 11.25 17.73 2.96
CA LYS A 45 10.95 18.68 4.05
C LYS A 45 10.65 20.03 3.46
N ARG A 46 9.40 20.48 3.59
CA ARG A 46 8.99 21.82 3.14
C ARG A 46 9.36 22.85 4.19
N LYS A 47 9.79 24.04 3.78
CA LYS A 47 10.22 25.13 4.69
C LYS A 47 9.16 25.52 5.73
N LYS A 48 7.87 25.37 5.41
CA LYS A 48 6.72 25.68 6.28
C LYS A 48 6.16 24.47 7.04
N ASN A 49 6.60 23.25 6.71
CA ASN A 49 6.11 22.06 7.40
C ASN A 49 6.96 21.77 8.63
N VAL A 50 6.30 21.34 9.70
CA VAL A 50 6.96 20.85 10.91
C VAL A 50 7.63 19.50 10.63
N ASN A 51 6.91 18.61 9.93
CA ASN A 51 7.32 17.22 9.73
C ASN A 51 8.04 16.98 8.40
N TYR A 52 8.87 15.94 8.37
CA TYR A 52 9.32 15.31 7.13
C TYR A 52 8.17 14.52 6.52
N GLU A 53 8.19 14.32 5.20
CA GLU A 53 7.15 13.57 4.50
C GLU A 53 7.79 12.55 3.57
N LEU A 54 7.33 11.29 3.63
CA LEU A 54 7.66 10.29 2.63
C LEU A 54 6.75 10.50 1.42
N CYS A 55 7.35 10.87 0.29
CA CYS A 55 6.66 11.10 -0.96
C CYS A 55 6.26 9.78 -1.64
N GLY A 56 7.03 8.72 -1.39
CA GLY A 56 6.76 7.39 -1.91
C GLY A 56 8.02 6.58 -2.19
N LEU A 57 7.78 5.37 -2.71
CA LEU A 57 8.78 4.48 -3.26
C LEU A 57 8.63 4.47 -4.79
N PHE A 58 9.72 4.76 -5.48
CA PHE A 58 9.73 4.90 -6.93
C PHE A 58 10.72 3.93 -7.56
N LYS A 59 10.35 3.36 -8.70
CA LYS A 59 11.25 2.57 -9.54
C LYS A 59 11.95 3.49 -10.54
N ILE A 60 13.27 3.37 -10.65
CA ILE A 60 14.04 4.06 -11.68
C ILE A 60 13.80 3.33 -13.01
N THR A 61 13.23 4.06 -13.96
CA THR A 61 12.86 3.51 -15.28
C THR A 61 13.81 3.96 -16.38
N ASP A 62 14.49 5.07 -16.20
CA ASP A 62 15.43 5.63 -17.16
C ASP A 62 16.39 6.63 -16.51
N CYS A 63 17.49 6.97 -17.18
CA CYS A 63 18.46 7.98 -16.76
C CYS A 63 18.85 8.86 -17.95
N TYR A 64 18.76 10.18 -17.78
CA TYR A 64 19.05 11.13 -18.85
C TYR A 64 19.79 12.38 -18.35
N TYR A 65 20.33 13.15 -19.29
CA TYR A 65 20.98 14.43 -19.01
C TYR A 65 20.09 15.57 -19.51
N ASP A 66 19.80 16.54 -18.65
CA ASP A 66 18.95 17.68 -18.92
C ASP A 66 19.77 18.97 -18.87
N VAL A 67 20.07 19.52 -20.05
CA VAL A 67 20.93 20.70 -20.22
C VAL A 67 20.35 21.97 -19.60
N ASP A 68 19.02 22.05 -19.47
CA ASP A 68 18.32 23.24 -19.00
C ASP A 68 18.08 23.22 -17.49
N SER A 69 18.42 22.12 -16.82
CA SER A 69 18.21 21.94 -15.39
C SER A 69 19.45 22.26 -14.56
N SER A 70 19.27 22.94 -13.43
CA SER A 70 20.31 23.10 -12.41
C SER A 70 20.72 21.78 -11.72
N LEU A 71 19.93 20.72 -11.92
CA LEU A 71 20.19 19.36 -11.47
C LEU A 71 20.16 18.41 -12.69
N PRO A 72 21.16 18.50 -13.58
CA PRO A 72 21.06 17.98 -14.95
C PRO A 72 21.15 16.45 -15.05
N TYR A 73 21.70 15.75 -14.06
CA TYR A 73 21.78 14.28 -14.07
C TYR A 73 20.50 13.70 -13.47
N ARG A 74 19.56 13.29 -14.32
CA ARG A 74 18.17 12.96 -13.92
C ARG A 74 17.86 11.47 -14.00
N MET A 75 17.01 11.01 -13.09
CA MET A 75 16.44 9.67 -13.09
C MET A 75 14.93 9.78 -13.30
N LYS A 76 14.42 9.08 -14.32
CA LYS A 76 12.98 8.96 -14.57
C LYS A 76 12.39 7.96 -13.59
N LEU A 77 11.25 8.32 -13.01
CA LEU A 77 10.63 7.59 -11.92
C LEU A 77 9.25 7.06 -12.32
N ALA A 78 8.93 5.84 -11.91
CA ALA A 78 7.58 5.31 -11.89
C ALA A 78 7.17 5.07 -10.43
N ASP A 79 6.03 5.63 -10.02
CA ASP A 79 5.49 5.43 -8.68
C ASP A 79 5.10 3.96 -8.46
N PHE A 80 5.83 3.33 -7.54
CA PHE A 80 5.66 1.94 -7.16
C PHE A 80 4.78 1.80 -5.90
N SER A 81 4.85 2.76 -5.00
CA SER A 81 4.07 2.78 -3.75
C SER A 81 2.60 3.14 -3.95
N LYS A 82 2.26 3.90 -5.00
CA LYS A 82 0.88 4.33 -5.31
C LYS A 82 0.20 5.02 -4.13
N LEU A 83 0.96 5.78 -3.34
CA LEU A 83 0.43 6.46 -2.17
C LEU A 83 -0.59 7.51 -2.61
N PRO A 84 -1.78 7.55 -1.99
CA PRO A 84 -2.80 8.55 -2.34
C PRO A 84 -2.39 9.96 -1.90
N LYS A 85 -1.50 10.07 -0.90
CA LYS A 85 -0.96 11.31 -0.35
C LYS A 85 0.40 11.05 0.27
N PHE A 86 1.20 12.10 0.43
CA PHE A 86 2.47 11.99 1.15
C PHE A 86 2.24 11.66 2.61
N ILE A 87 3.11 10.81 3.17
CA ILE A 87 2.99 10.32 4.54
C ILE A 87 3.81 11.24 5.45
N PRO A 88 3.19 11.93 6.43
CA PRO A 88 3.94 12.62 7.47
C PRO A 88 4.78 11.60 8.25
N LEU A 89 6.08 11.83 8.32
CA LEU A 89 7.00 10.98 9.08
C LEU A 89 7.17 11.54 10.49
N GLU A 90 6.66 10.78 11.46
CA GLU A 90 6.97 10.99 12.88
C GLU A 90 8.42 10.56 13.13
N HIS A 91 9.36 11.50 12.99
CA HIS A 91 10.77 11.17 13.05
C HIS A 91 11.18 10.59 14.40
N ASP A 92 10.55 10.99 15.51
CA ASP A 92 10.81 10.44 16.85
C ASP A 92 10.41 8.96 16.95
N ALA A 93 9.27 8.59 16.38
CA ALA A 93 8.84 7.19 16.32
C ALA A 93 9.78 6.34 15.44
N LEU A 94 10.31 6.91 14.36
CA LEU A 94 11.26 6.23 13.48
C LEU A 94 12.68 6.14 14.05
N ASP A 95 13.11 7.11 14.85
CA ASP A 95 14.45 7.14 15.46
C ASP A 95 14.74 5.86 16.26
N SER A 96 13.74 5.38 17.00
CA SER A 96 13.82 4.16 17.82
C SER A 96 13.80 2.87 17.00
N LYS A 97 13.17 2.89 15.81
CA LYS A 97 13.03 1.71 14.93
C LYS A 97 14.22 1.54 14.00
N LEU A 98 14.85 2.64 13.58
CA LEU A 98 15.98 2.63 12.66
C LEU A 98 17.24 2.04 13.31
N PRO A 99 18.06 1.27 12.55
CA PRO A 99 19.38 0.84 13.03
C PRO A 99 20.21 2.04 13.50
N GLN A 100 20.89 1.90 14.63
CA GLN A 100 21.74 2.97 15.15
C GLN A 100 22.98 3.12 14.28
N ILE A 101 23.28 4.35 13.88
CA ILE A 101 24.47 4.68 13.09
C ILE A 101 25.28 5.77 13.77
N VAL A 102 26.60 5.74 13.57
CA VAL A 102 27.48 6.83 14.00
C VAL A 102 27.34 7.97 12.99
N GLY A 103 26.81 9.10 13.45
CA GLY A 103 26.53 10.26 12.62
C GLY A 103 26.89 11.58 13.30
N ASP A 104 26.32 12.67 12.80
CA ASP A 104 26.41 13.97 13.46
C ASP A 104 25.57 13.93 14.75
N HIS A 105 26.20 14.15 15.90
CA HIS A 105 25.57 14.13 17.22
C HIS A 105 24.48 15.20 17.40
N ARG A 106 24.44 16.22 16.54
CA ARG A 106 23.42 17.27 16.54
C ARG A 106 22.16 16.86 15.79
N LEU A 107 22.22 15.75 15.05
CA LEU A 107 21.12 15.23 14.25
C LEU A 107 20.53 13.98 14.93
N SER A 108 19.23 13.80 14.77
CA SER A 108 18.56 12.57 15.20
C SER A 108 19.03 11.36 14.38
N ASN A 109 18.71 10.13 14.81
CA ASN A 109 19.09 8.92 14.08
C ASN A 109 18.48 8.93 12.65
N PHE A 110 17.19 9.25 12.54
CA PHE A 110 16.45 9.48 11.30
C PHE A 110 17.13 10.53 10.42
N GLN A 111 17.53 11.66 11.01
CA GLN A 111 18.19 12.72 10.25
C GLN A 111 19.57 12.29 9.74
N ASN A 112 20.29 11.48 10.50
CA ASN A 112 21.57 10.90 10.07
C ASN A 112 21.39 9.91 8.92
N HIS A 113 20.30 9.14 8.89
CA HIS A 113 19.96 8.25 7.78
C HIS A 113 19.54 8.99 6.51
N PHE A 114 18.68 10.01 6.63
CA PHE A 114 17.98 10.58 5.47
C PHE A 114 18.21 12.09 5.26
N CYS A 115 18.32 12.90 6.30
CA CYS A 115 18.17 14.35 6.14
C CYS A 115 19.49 15.10 5.85
N ARG A 116 20.59 14.38 5.61
CA ARG A 116 21.89 14.98 5.30
C ARG A 116 21.94 15.41 3.84
N GLN A 117 22.13 16.71 3.62
CA GLN A 117 22.28 17.27 2.28
C GLN A 117 23.41 16.58 1.51
N GLY A 118 23.18 16.34 0.22
CA GLY A 118 24.16 15.71 -0.65
C GLY A 118 24.22 14.19 -0.57
N LEU A 119 23.54 13.53 0.38
CA LEU A 119 23.55 12.06 0.50
C LEU A 119 22.59 11.31 -0.42
N SER A 120 21.72 12.01 -1.17
CA SER A 120 20.83 11.36 -2.15
C SER A 120 21.63 10.44 -3.09
N PHE A 121 21.17 9.19 -3.23
CA PHE A 121 21.79 8.15 -4.06
C PHE A 121 23.25 7.81 -3.72
N GLN A 122 23.75 8.17 -2.53
CA GLN A 122 25.14 7.88 -2.18
C GLN A 122 25.37 6.41 -1.83
N ASN A 123 24.51 5.83 -1.01
CA ASN A 123 24.66 4.47 -0.50
C ASN A 123 23.38 3.68 -0.71
N VAL A 124 23.55 2.38 -0.95
CA VAL A 124 22.45 1.42 -0.91
C VAL A 124 21.98 1.32 0.54
N LEU A 125 20.66 1.37 0.75
CA LEU A 125 20.06 1.21 2.07
C LEU A 125 20.22 -0.22 2.56
N SER A 126 20.44 -0.40 3.86
CA SER A 126 20.40 -1.72 4.47
C SER A 126 18.98 -2.30 4.42
N GLN A 127 18.86 -3.63 4.45
CA GLN A 127 17.57 -4.29 4.39
C GLN A 127 16.65 -3.89 5.56
N ASP A 128 17.21 -3.65 6.74
CA ASP A 128 16.43 -3.20 7.91
C ASP A 128 15.77 -1.83 7.66
N VAL A 129 16.51 -0.88 7.09
CA VAL A 129 15.98 0.44 6.75
C VAL A 129 14.90 0.33 5.67
N VAL A 130 15.13 -0.49 4.65
CA VAL A 130 14.14 -0.76 3.58
C VAL A 130 12.87 -1.36 4.17
N ASN A 131 12.98 -2.33 5.09
CA ASN A 131 11.84 -2.95 5.75
C ASN A 131 11.04 -1.93 6.56
N ILE A 132 11.70 -1.07 7.33
CA ILE A 132 11.03 -0.03 8.12
C ILE A 132 10.26 0.95 7.23
N LEU A 133 10.87 1.44 6.15
CA LEU A 133 10.19 2.37 5.23
C LEU A 133 9.03 1.70 4.49
N ASN A 134 9.17 0.42 4.12
CA ASN A 134 8.06 -0.34 3.54
C ASN A 134 6.92 -0.54 4.54
N LEU A 135 7.20 -0.77 5.83
CA LEU A 135 6.14 -0.84 6.85
C LEU A 135 5.39 0.49 6.99
N VAL A 136 6.08 1.63 6.89
CA VAL A 136 5.42 2.95 6.90
C VAL A 136 4.50 3.10 5.68
N ILE A 137 4.95 2.67 4.49
CA ILE A 137 4.12 2.66 3.29
C ILE A 137 2.92 1.75 3.46
N ASP A 138 3.12 0.54 3.99
CA ASP A 138 2.07 -0.46 4.18
C ASP A 138 0.98 0.06 5.14
N ASP A 139 1.38 0.72 6.23
CA ASP A 139 0.47 1.31 7.24
C ASP A 139 -0.40 2.45 6.69
N HIS A 140 0.04 3.07 5.59
CA HIS A 140 -0.64 4.19 4.92
C HIS A 140 -1.16 3.82 3.53
N SER A 141 -1.02 2.55 3.14
CA SER A 141 -1.58 2.05 1.89
C SER A 141 -3.08 1.87 2.07
N PRO A 142 -3.90 2.20 1.06
CA PRO A 142 -5.33 2.07 1.18
C PRO A 142 -5.71 0.61 1.40
N SER A 143 -6.63 0.38 2.34
CA SER A 143 -7.16 -0.97 2.59
C SER A 143 -8.02 -1.45 1.41
N ILE A 144 -8.28 -2.75 1.34
CA ILE A 144 -9.19 -3.31 0.33
C ILE A 144 -10.56 -2.65 0.42
N ASP A 145 -11.04 -2.40 1.64
CA ASP A 145 -12.34 -1.80 1.89
C ASP A 145 -12.38 -0.34 1.40
N GLU A 146 -11.32 0.44 1.66
CA GLU A 146 -11.21 1.82 1.16
C GLU A 146 -11.19 1.90 -0.37
N ILE A 147 -10.51 0.95 -1.02
CA ILE A 147 -10.50 0.83 -2.49
C ILE A 147 -11.90 0.49 -3.01
N GLU A 148 -12.60 -0.43 -2.35
CA GLU A 148 -13.96 -0.83 -2.75
C GLU A 148 -14.95 0.33 -2.56
N ILE A 149 -14.82 1.12 -1.49
CA ILE A 149 -15.62 2.34 -1.25
C ILE A 149 -15.38 3.37 -2.36
N ASP A 150 -14.13 3.73 -2.65
CA ASP A 150 -13.80 4.69 -3.72
C ASP A 150 -14.29 4.21 -5.09
N PHE A 151 -14.16 2.90 -5.36
CA PHE A 151 -14.68 2.31 -6.59
C PHE A 151 -16.21 2.43 -6.67
N ASN A 152 -16.92 2.10 -5.60
CA ASN A 152 -18.39 2.19 -5.55
C ASN A 152 -18.89 3.63 -5.71
N ASP A 153 -18.20 4.62 -5.12
CA ASP A 153 -18.51 6.03 -5.31
C ASP A 153 -18.32 6.45 -6.77
N LYS A 154 -17.25 6.00 -7.42
CA LYS A 154 -17.02 6.23 -8.86
C LYS A 154 -18.06 5.54 -9.74
N VAL A 155 -18.53 4.35 -9.36
CA VAL A 155 -19.63 3.66 -10.04
C VAL A 155 -20.90 4.47 -9.91
N LYS A 156 -21.26 4.94 -8.70
CA LYS A 156 -22.44 5.76 -8.45
C LYS A 156 -22.43 7.04 -9.30
N ALA A 157 -21.33 7.79 -9.27
CA ALA A 157 -21.15 8.97 -10.11
C ALA A 157 -21.26 8.63 -11.62
N SER A 158 -20.77 7.45 -12.03
CA SER A 158 -20.89 7.02 -13.41
C SER A 158 -22.30 6.59 -13.81
N LEU A 159 -23.13 6.13 -12.87
CA LEU A 159 -24.53 5.78 -13.07
C LEU A 159 -25.42 7.02 -13.26
N GLU A 160 -25.05 8.15 -12.65
CA GLU A 160 -25.72 9.45 -12.83
C GLU A 160 -25.55 10.03 -14.24
N LEU A 161 -24.58 9.54 -15.02
CA LEU A 161 -24.37 9.95 -16.41
C LEU A 161 -25.36 9.29 -17.38
N SER A 162 -25.45 9.83 -18.60
CA SER A 162 -26.19 9.16 -19.67
C SER A 162 -25.44 7.92 -20.18
N GLN A 163 -26.16 6.98 -20.80
CA GLN A 163 -25.54 5.83 -21.46
C GLN A 163 -24.55 6.27 -22.54
N SER A 164 -24.91 7.27 -23.36
CA SER A 164 -24.03 7.81 -24.41
C SER A 164 -22.71 8.34 -23.84
N ASP A 165 -22.73 9.00 -22.68
CA ASP A 165 -21.50 9.53 -22.07
C ASP A 165 -20.58 8.42 -21.55
N ARG A 166 -21.16 7.37 -20.97
CA ARG A 166 -20.40 6.16 -20.58
C ARG A 166 -19.78 5.50 -21.80
N GLU A 167 -20.52 5.33 -22.90
CA GLU A 167 -20.00 4.71 -24.14
C GLU A 167 -18.84 5.50 -24.75
N LYS A 168 -18.90 6.84 -24.74
CA LYS A 168 -17.79 7.71 -25.19
C LYS A 168 -16.54 7.51 -24.33
N ARG A 169 -16.69 7.46 -23.00
CA ARG A 169 -15.58 7.20 -22.07
C ARG A 169 -14.96 5.82 -22.29
N LEU A 170 -15.78 4.79 -22.51
CA LEU A 170 -15.32 3.42 -22.72
C LEU A 170 -14.49 3.29 -24.01
N LYS A 171 -14.89 3.96 -25.11
CA LYS A 171 -14.13 3.97 -26.38
C LYS A 171 -12.70 4.51 -26.23
N ASN A 172 -12.48 5.42 -25.29
CA ASN A 172 -11.18 6.05 -25.04
C ASN A 172 -10.42 5.41 -23.86
N SER A 173 -10.95 4.35 -23.26
CA SER A 173 -10.35 3.70 -22.09
C SER A 173 -9.48 2.49 -22.48
N PRO A 174 -8.39 2.22 -21.75
CA PRO A 174 -7.64 0.99 -21.95
C PRO A 174 -8.51 -0.22 -21.60
N SER A 175 -8.50 -1.23 -22.48
CA SER A 175 -9.30 -2.46 -22.31
C SER A 175 -8.79 -3.38 -21.20
N LYS A 176 -7.53 -3.22 -20.79
CA LYS A 176 -6.93 -3.98 -19.68
C LYS A 176 -6.92 -3.11 -18.44
N ALA A 177 -7.54 -3.60 -17.37
CA ALA A 177 -7.47 -2.98 -16.06
C ALA A 177 -6.03 -2.99 -15.52
N GLU A 178 -5.64 -1.92 -14.83
CA GLU A 178 -4.41 -1.87 -14.05
C GLU A 178 -4.52 -2.80 -12.85
N LYS A 179 -3.41 -3.47 -12.50
CA LYS A 179 -3.32 -4.28 -11.29
C LYS A 179 -2.76 -3.43 -10.15
N ILE A 180 -3.49 -3.37 -9.06
CA ILE A 180 -3.03 -2.82 -7.79
C ILE A 180 -2.67 -3.98 -6.84
N ILE A 181 -1.59 -3.82 -6.08
CA ILE A 181 -1.16 -4.78 -5.06
C ILE A 181 -1.52 -4.18 -3.71
N VAL A 182 -2.30 -4.93 -2.92
CA VAL A 182 -2.70 -4.55 -1.57
C VAL A 182 -2.19 -5.61 -0.61
N LYS A 183 -1.58 -5.20 0.49
CA LYS A 183 -1.27 -6.11 1.61
C LYS A 183 -2.42 -6.06 2.60
N THR A 184 -2.86 -7.22 3.07
CA THR A 184 -3.96 -7.34 4.04
C THR A 184 -3.53 -8.25 5.19
N ALA A 185 -3.93 -7.87 6.41
CA ALA A 185 -3.78 -8.72 7.58
C ALA A 185 -4.97 -9.68 7.66
N VAL A 186 -4.71 -10.95 7.94
CA VAL A 186 -5.75 -11.97 8.06
C VAL A 186 -5.65 -12.70 9.39
N TYR A 187 -6.79 -13.06 9.97
CA TYR A 187 -6.84 -13.91 11.16
C TYR A 187 -6.46 -15.34 10.82
N LYS A 188 -5.48 -15.90 11.53
CA LYS A 188 -5.17 -17.33 11.50
C LYS A 188 -6.23 -18.09 12.31
N ARG A 189 -7.37 -18.37 11.67
CA ARG A 189 -8.49 -19.10 12.28
C ARG A 189 -8.14 -20.53 12.64
N ASN A 190 -8.71 -21.03 13.72
CA ASN A 190 -8.62 -22.39 14.18
C ASN A 190 -9.42 -23.31 13.23
N PRO A 191 -8.75 -24.24 12.51
CA PRO A 191 -9.44 -25.11 11.55
C PRO A 191 -10.48 -26.03 12.22
N ASP A 192 -10.29 -26.41 13.49
CA ASP A 192 -11.20 -27.31 14.20
C ASP A 192 -12.53 -26.62 14.54
N VAL A 193 -12.49 -25.32 14.85
CA VAL A 193 -13.70 -24.51 15.04
C VAL A 193 -14.52 -24.48 13.76
N VAL A 194 -13.86 -24.20 12.63
CA VAL A 194 -14.51 -24.15 11.31
C VAL A 194 -15.12 -25.51 10.96
N ALA A 195 -14.35 -26.60 11.13
CA ALA A 195 -14.82 -27.95 10.83
C ALA A 195 -16.01 -28.36 11.70
N GLN A 196 -15.93 -28.12 13.02
CA GLN A 196 -17.00 -28.46 13.96
C GLN A 196 -18.31 -27.71 13.64
N VAL A 197 -18.22 -26.44 13.26
CA VAL A 197 -19.38 -25.61 12.91
C VAL A 197 -20.02 -26.08 11.60
N LEU A 198 -19.22 -26.44 10.59
CA LEU A 198 -19.73 -27.00 9.34
C LEU A 198 -20.41 -28.37 9.53
N ILE A 199 -19.84 -29.24 10.39
CA ILE A 199 -20.45 -30.53 10.74
C ILE A 199 -21.78 -30.30 11.47
N ARG A 200 -21.81 -29.40 12.46
CA ARG A 200 -23.02 -29.04 13.21
C ARG A 200 -24.14 -28.57 12.29
N ALA A 201 -23.81 -27.74 11.30
CA ALA A 201 -24.76 -27.19 10.35
C ALA A 201 -25.33 -28.23 9.35
N ASN A 202 -24.63 -29.34 9.14
CA ASN A 202 -25.06 -30.47 8.31
C ASN A 202 -25.61 -30.04 6.93
N GLY A 203 -24.93 -29.10 6.28
CA GLY A 203 -25.31 -28.60 4.95
C GLY A 203 -26.52 -27.66 4.91
N ARG A 204 -27.00 -27.17 6.06
CA ARG A 204 -28.07 -26.17 6.15
C ARG A 204 -27.54 -24.89 6.78
N CYS A 205 -27.99 -23.75 6.24
CA CYS A 205 -27.66 -22.44 6.78
C CYS A 205 -28.25 -22.30 8.19
N GLU A 206 -27.43 -21.90 9.17
CA GLU A 206 -27.87 -21.73 10.56
C GLU A 206 -28.65 -20.42 10.82
N LEU A 207 -28.88 -19.60 9.78
CA LEU A 207 -29.73 -18.40 9.85
C LEU A 207 -31.06 -18.57 9.12
N CYS A 208 -31.03 -18.93 7.84
CA CYS A 208 -32.26 -19.06 7.03
C CYS A 208 -32.76 -20.50 6.87
N GLU A 209 -32.07 -21.47 7.47
CA GLU A 209 -32.42 -22.91 7.49
C GLU A 209 -32.47 -23.62 6.12
N ASN A 210 -32.26 -22.87 5.04
CA ASN A 210 -32.16 -23.39 3.69
C ASN A 210 -30.92 -24.27 3.52
N GLU A 211 -31.01 -25.22 2.60
CA GLU A 211 -29.86 -26.05 2.20
C GLU A 211 -28.76 -25.18 1.57
N ALA A 212 -27.52 -25.66 1.65
CA ALA A 212 -26.39 -25.02 1.01
C ALA A 212 -26.67 -24.83 -0.49
N PRO A 213 -26.31 -23.66 -1.08
CA PRO A 213 -26.67 -23.32 -2.46
C PRO A 213 -26.06 -24.26 -3.51
N PHE A 214 -24.95 -24.93 -3.19
CA PHE A 214 -24.31 -25.90 -4.06
C PHE A 214 -23.37 -26.83 -3.29
N ILE A 215 -22.94 -27.90 -3.98
CA ILE A 215 -21.91 -28.83 -3.52
C ILE A 215 -20.55 -28.43 -4.11
N ARG A 216 -19.53 -28.32 -3.26
CA ARG A 216 -18.15 -28.01 -3.64
C ARG A 216 -17.62 -29.04 -4.64
N ARG A 217 -17.01 -28.56 -5.73
CA ARG A 217 -16.42 -29.46 -6.75
C ARG A 217 -15.22 -30.25 -6.22
N LYS A 218 -14.43 -29.62 -5.33
CA LYS A 218 -13.14 -30.14 -4.86
C LYS A 218 -13.28 -31.39 -3.96
N ASP A 219 -14.24 -31.37 -3.05
CA ASP A 219 -14.37 -32.33 -1.95
C ASP A 219 -15.81 -32.85 -1.77
N LYS A 220 -16.74 -32.44 -2.65
CA LYS A 220 -18.13 -32.90 -2.68
C LYS A 220 -18.94 -32.60 -1.41
N THR A 221 -18.53 -31.58 -0.64
CA THR A 221 -19.24 -31.14 0.58
C THR A 221 -20.19 -29.95 0.29
N PRO A 222 -21.25 -29.74 1.11
CA PRO A 222 -22.11 -28.57 1.00
C PRO A 222 -21.35 -27.25 1.20
N PHE A 223 -21.62 -26.22 0.39
CA PHE A 223 -20.97 -24.92 0.51
C PHE A 223 -21.69 -24.00 1.50
N LEU A 224 -21.12 -23.86 2.69
CA LEU A 224 -21.43 -22.80 3.66
C LEU A 224 -20.15 -22.04 4.03
N GLU A 225 -20.32 -20.83 4.53
CA GLU A 225 -19.25 -19.96 5.04
C GLU A 225 -19.37 -19.85 6.56
N VAL A 226 -18.25 -20.02 7.28
CA VAL A 226 -18.23 -19.85 8.73
C VAL A 226 -18.00 -18.38 9.07
N HIS A 227 -18.95 -17.82 9.80
CA HIS A 227 -19.00 -16.44 10.26
C HIS A 227 -18.98 -16.38 11.79
N HIS A 228 -18.25 -15.42 12.37
CA HIS A 228 -18.23 -15.19 13.81
C HIS A 228 -19.29 -14.14 14.17
N LYS A 229 -20.21 -14.48 15.07
CA LYS A 229 -21.32 -13.62 15.54
C LYS A 229 -20.80 -12.31 16.13
N VAL A 230 -19.82 -12.40 17.03
CA VAL A 230 -18.95 -11.29 17.43
C VAL A 230 -17.72 -11.37 16.54
N PHE A 231 -17.51 -10.36 15.72
CA PHE A 231 -16.47 -10.38 14.70
C PHE A 231 -15.09 -10.41 15.35
N LEU A 232 -14.15 -11.14 14.75
CA LEU A 232 -12.76 -11.19 15.24
C LEU A 232 -12.08 -9.81 15.25
N CYS A 233 -12.43 -8.94 14.28
CA CYS A 233 -11.94 -7.55 14.25
C CYS A 233 -12.44 -6.70 15.43
N ASN A 234 -13.56 -7.09 16.04
CA ASN A 234 -14.13 -6.43 17.21
C ASN A 234 -13.76 -7.17 18.51
N GLY A 235 -12.72 -8.01 18.48
CA GLY A 235 -12.25 -8.77 19.65
C GLY A 235 -13.06 -10.02 19.98
N GLY A 236 -13.87 -10.52 19.05
CA GLY A 236 -14.60 -11.78 19.23
C GLY A 236 -13.68 -13.00 19.31
N ASP A 237 -14.08 -13.99 20.10
CA ASP A 237 -13.32 -15.22 20.27
C ASP A 237 -13.47 -16.18 19.09
N ASP A 238 -12.39 -16.84 18.70
CA ASP A 238 -12.42 -17.91 17.70
C ASP A 238 -12.86 -19.25 18.32
N THR A 239 -14.16 -19.37 18.59
CA THR A 239 -14.77 -20.53 19.26
C THR A 239 -16.03 -21.00 18.54
N VAL A 240 -16.41 -22.27 18.74
CA VAL A 240 -17.62 -22.87 18.15
C VAL A 240 -18.90 -22.14 18.57
N ASN A 241 -18.93 -21.60 19.79
CA ASN A 241 -20.09 -20.87 20.32
C ASN A 241 -20.28 -19.51 19.63
N ASN A 242 -19.18 -18.85 19.29
CA ASN A 242 -19.17 -17.59 18.58
C ASN A 242 -19.27 -17.75 17.06
N ALA A 243 -19.23 -18.96 16.51
CA ALA A 243 -19.23 -19.21 15.07
C ALA A 243 -20.54 -19.84 14.57
N ILE A 244 -20.94 -19.50 13.35
CA ILE A 244 -22.10 -20.04 12.63
C ILE A 244 -21.75 -20.37 11.18
N ALA A 245 -22.32 -21.43 10.62
CA ALA A 245 -22.22 -21.73 9.19
C ALA A 245 -23.46 -21.21 8.47
N ILE A 246 -23.23 -20.33 7.49
CA ILE A 246 -24.30 -19.61 6.80
C ILE A 246 -24.10 -19.61 5.30
N CYS A 247 -25.18 -19.46 4.53
CA CYS A 247 -25.09 -19.36 3.08
C CYS A 247 -24.49 -18.00 2.67
N PRO A 248 -23.98 -17.86 1.44
CA PRO A 248 -23.35 -16.61 0.98
C PRO A 248 -24.27 -15.39 1.06
N ASN A 249 -25.57 -15.58 0.83
CA ASN A 249 -26.55 -14.50 0.90
C ASN A 249 -26.68 -13.97 2.33
N CYS A 250 -26.93 -14.86 3.29
CA CYS A 250 -27.02 -14.49 4.70
C CYS A 250 -25.68 -13.95 5.23
N HIS A 251 -24.54 -14.47 4.76
CA HIS A 251 -23.25 -13.92 5.15
C HIS A 251 -23.06 -12.48 4.69
N ARG A 252 -23.40 -12.15 3.44
CA ARG A 252 -23.34 -10.78 2.94
C ARG A 252 -24.34 -9.87 3.66
N GLU A 253 -25.55 -10.33 3.94
CA GLU A 253 -26.55 -9.60 4.73
C GLU A 253 -26.01 -9.24 6.13
N GLN A 254 -25.29 -10.15 6.82
CA GLN A 254 -24.67 -9.84 8.11
C GLN A 254 -23.58 -8.76 8.04
N HIS A 255 -22.92 -8.58 6.90
CA HIS A 255 -21.90 -7.55 6.72
C HIS A 255 -22.45 -6.23 6.18
N PHE A 256 -23.47 -6.28 5.32
CA PHE A 256 -23.86 -5.13 4.49
C PHE A 256 -25.34 -4.72 4.60
N GLY A 257 -26.22 -5.55 5.18
CA GLY A 257 -27.67 -5.31 5.17
C GLY A 257 -28.31 -5.63 3.83
#